data_AF-A0A0C9YCP6-F1
#
_entry.id   AF-A0A0C9YCP6-F1
#
_cell.length_a   1.000
_cell.length_b   1.000
_cell.length_c   1.000
_cell.angle_alpha   90.00
_cell.angle_beta   90.00
_cell.angle_gamma   90.00
#
_symmetry.space_group_name_H-M   'P 1'
#
loop_
_entity.id
_entity.type
_entity.pdbx_description
1 polymer ?
#
loop_
_entity_poly.entity_id
_entity_poly.type
_entity_poly.pdbx_seq_one_letter_code
_entity_poly.pdbx_strand_id
1 'polypeptide(L)'
;DTSRKTYGRLLQCRTRHAFLGEYHSTFVPTEDPSCPCGEPIQTRQHIITSCPTFENHRNILRTASEGLVISDLLERKKELR
;
A
#
# COMPACT_ATOMS: atom_id res chain seq x y z
N ASP A 1 17.10 -14.15 -5.67
CA ASP A 1 17.63 -12.79 -5.49
C ASP A 1 16.53 -11.79 -5.79
N THR A 2 16.23 -10.86 -4.88
CA THR A 2 15.14 -9.89 -5.07
C THR A 2 15.71 -8.63 -5.70
N SER A 3 15.18 -8.23 -6.85
CA SER A 3 15.71 -7.05 -7.55
C SER A 3 15.71 -5.79 -6.67
N ARG A 4 16.72 -4.93 -6.83
CA ARG A 4 16.81 -3.61 -6.16
C ARG A 4 15.53 -2.80 -6.32
N LYS A 5 14.92 -2.87 -7.51
CA LYS A 5 13.66 -2.19 -7.84
C LYS A 5 12.49 -2.70 -6.97
N THR A 6 12.39 -4.01 -6.79
CA THR A 6 11.37 -4.63 -5.94
C THR A 6 11.55 -4.23 -4.48
N TYR A 7 12.79 -4.30 -3.98
CA TYR A 7 13.12 -3.90 -2.61
C TYR A 7 12.78 -2.42 -2.35
N GLY A 8 13.17 -1.52 -3.26
CA GLY A 8 12.88 -0.09 -3.14
C GLY A 8 11.37 0.22 -3.10
N ARG A 9 10.58 -0.43 -3.95
CA ARG A 9 9.12 -0.27 -3.97
C ARG A 9 8.45 -0.79 -2.69
N LEU A 10 8.93 -1.93 -2.18
CA LEU A 10 8.44 -2.48 -0.92
C LEU A 10 8.74 -1.52 0.25
N LEU A 11 9.95 -0.96 0.30
CA LEU A 11 10.34 0.02 1.31
C LEU A 11 9.47 1.29 1.25
N GLN A 12 9.26 1.83 0.05
CA GLN A 12 8.37 2.97 -0.17
C GLN A 12 6.95 2.68 0.32
N CYS A 13 6.39 1.50 -0.02
CA CYS A 13 5.08 1.08 0.44
C CYS A 13 4.99 1.00 1.97
N ARG A 14 5.99 0.39 2.62
CA ARG A 14 6.04 0.27 4.09
C ARG A 14 6.18 1.61 4.81
N THR A 15 6.86 2.57 4.18
CA THR A 15 7.13 3.89 4.77
C THR A 15 6.11 4.97 4.38
N ARG A 16 5.04 4.61 3.64
CA ARG A 16 4.05 5.55 3.07
C ARG A 16 4.65 6.59 2.12
N HIS A 17 5.76 6.25 1.49
CA HIS A 17 6.39 7.02 0.40
C HIS A 17 6.18 6.36 -0.97
N ALA A 18 5.26 5.39 -1.06
CA ALA A 18 4.78 4.93 -2.34
C ALA A 18 3.94 6.05 -2.98
N PHE A 19 4.09 6.24 -4.29
CA PHE A 19 3.32 7.19 -5.10
C PHE A 19 1.86 6.74 -5.22
N LEU A 20 1.14 6.84 -4.11
CA LEU A 20 -0.28 6.55 -3.93
C LEU A 20 -1.00 7.85 -3.57
N GLY A 21 -2.33 7.80 -3.54
CA GLY A 21 -3.16 8.94 -3.15
C GLY A 21 -2.80 9.56 -1.80
N GLU A 22 -2.41 8.76 -0.79
CA GLU A 22 -1.94 9.28 0.51
C GLU A 22 -0.64 10.10 0.43
N TYR A 23 0.22 9.79 -0.55
CA TYR A 23 1.44 10.55 -0.82
C TYR A 23 1.11 11.83 -1.61
N HIS A 24 0.28 11.74 -2.64
CA HIS A 24 -0.14 12.91 -3.43
C HIS A 24 -0.87 13.94 -2.58
N SER A 25 -1.80 13.51 -1.72
CA SER A 25 -2.54 14.42 -0.83
C SER A 25 -1.63 15.20 0.13
N THR A 26 -0.45 14.67 0.45
CA THR A 26 0.49 15.28 1.40
C THR A 26 1.60 16.07 0.71
N PHE A 27 2.19 15.52 -0.35
CA PHE A 27 3.44 16.01 -0.95
C PHE A 27 3.27 16.59 -2.35
N VAL A 28 2.18 16.26 -3.06
CA VAL A 28 1.91 16.74 -4.42
C VAL A 28 0.42 17.12 -4.55
N PRO A 29 -0.05 18.20 -3.89
CA PRO A 29 -1.49 18.50 -3.77
C PRO A 29 -2.19 18.83 -5.09
N THR A 30 -1.43 19.01 -6.18
CA THR A 30 -1.94 19.22 -7.53
C THR A 30 -2.41 17.94 -8.20
N GLU A 31 -2.00 16.77 -7.71
CA GLU A 31 -2.39 15.47 -8.23
C GLU A 31 -3.67 14.97 -7.55
N ASP A 32 -4.53 14.29 -8.31
CA ASP A 32 -5.74 13.68 -7.77
C ASP A 32 -5.37 12.49 -6.85
N PRO A 33 -5.74 12.52 -5.56
CA PRO A 33 -5.48 11.42 -4.65
C PRO A 33 -6.48 10.27 -4.78
N SER A 34 -7.53 10.43 -5.60
CA SER A 34 -8.61 9.46 -5.69
C SER A 34 -8.15 8.10 -6.21
N CYS A 35 -8.83 7.05 -5.76
CA CYS A 35 -8.63 5.71 -6.27
C CYS A 35 -9.56 5.48 -7.48
N PRO A 36 -9.11 4.80 -8.55
CA PRO A 36 -9.97 4.48 -9.69
C PRO A 36 -11.22 3.66 -9.35
N CYS A 37 -11.27 3.02 -8.18
CA CYS A 37 -12.47 2.33 -7.70
C CYS A 37 -13.54 3.26 -7.10
N GLY A 38 -13.30 4.57 -7.04
CA GLY A 38 -14.22 5.57 -6.50
C GLY A 38 -13.95 5.98 -5.04
N GLU A 39 -12.97 5.38 -4.37
CA GLU A 39 -12.56 5.86 -3.04
C GLU A 39 -11.88 7.24 -3.14
N PRO A 40 -12.18 8.18 -2.23
CA PRO A 40 -11.68 9.55 -2.32
C PRO A 40 -10.16 9.66 -2.14
N ILE A 41 -9.54 8.72 -1.42
CA ILE A 41 -8.09 8.66 -1.24
C ILE A 41 -7.60 7.24 -1.42
N GLN A 42 -6.70 7.05 -2.37
CA GLN A 42 -5.98 5.80 -2.55
C GLN A 42 -4.91 5.62 -1.45
N THR A 43 -5.26 4.90 -0.40
CA THR A 43 -4.33 4.54 0.68
C THR A 43 -3.71 3.15 0.45
N ARG A 44 -2.50 2.89 0.97
CA ARG A 44 -1.94 1.53 0.94
C ARG A 44 -2.83 0.51 1.67
N GLN A 45 -3.48 0.93 2.75
CA GLN A 45 -4.45 0.12 3.48
C GLN A 45 -5.52 -0.40 2.53
N HIS A 46 -6.21 0.54 1.88
CA HIS A 46 -7.28 0.24 0.95
C HIS A 46 -6.82 -0.68 -0.19
N ILE A 47 -5.68 -0.39 -0.83
CA ILE A 47 -5.14 -1.23 -1.91
C ILE A 47 -4.91 -2.67 -1.44
N ILE A 48 -4.25 -2.83 -0.29
CA ILE A 48 -3.80 -4.13 0.22
C ILE A 48 -4.96 -4.94 0.82
N THR A 49 -6.00 -4.31 1.38
CA THR A 49 -7.10 -5.03 2.04
C THR A 49 -8.36 -5.23 1.20
N SER A 50 -8.76 -4.24 0.41
CA SER A 50 -10.17 -4.17 -0.02
C SER A 50 -10.44 -3.53 -1.39
N CYS A 51 -9.47 -2.85 -2.01
CA CYS A 51 -9.68 -2.19 -3.30
C CYS A 51 -10.07 -3.16 -4.43
N PRO A 52 -11.28 -3.10 -5.01
CA PRO A 52 -11.70 -4.07 -6.02
C PRO A 52 -10.77 -4.09 -7.26
N THR A 53 -10.20 -2.94 -7.62
CA THR A 53 -9.23 -2.81 -8.72
C THR A 53 -8.00 -3.71 -8.57
N PHE A 54 -7.61 -4.03 -7.33
CA PHE A 54 -6.42 -4.83 -7.04
C PHE A 54 -6.72 -6.23 -6.48
N GLU A 55 -7.95 -6.73 -6.61
CA GLU A 55 -8.36 -8.04 -6.08
C GLU A 55 -7.46 -9.19 -6.57
N ASN A 56 -7.16 -9.26 -7.87
CA ASN A 56 -6.29 -10.30 -8.43
C ASN A 56 -4.89 -10.28 -7.80
N HIS A 57 -4.36 -9.09 -7.50
CA HIS A 57 -3.04 -8.94 -6.87
C HIS A 57 -3.10 -9.33 -5.38
N ARG A 58 -4.19 -9.01 -4.68
CA ARG A 58 -4.40 -9.46 -3.30
C ARG A 58 -4.50 -10.97 -3.19
N ASN A 59 -5.14 -11.63 -4.15
CA ASN A 59 -5.26 -13.08 -4.13
C ASN A 59 -3.88 -13.75 -4.22
N ILE A 60 -2.95 -13.19 -5.00
CA ILE A 60 -1.55 -13.66 -5.00
C ILE A 60 -0.91 -13.53 -3.62
N LEU A 61 -1.11 -12.39 -2.93
CA LEU A 61 -0.59 -12.18 -1.57
C LEU A 61 -1.17 -13.17 -0.57
N ARG A 62 -2.48 -13.44 -0.64
CA ARG A 62 -3.17 -14.41 0.21
C ARG A 62 -2.69 -15.83 -0.04
N THR A 63 -2.51 -16.23 -1.30
CA THR A 63 -1.96 -17.54 -1.66
C THR A 63 -0.51 -17.71 -1.20
N ALA A 64 0.30 -16.66 -1.32
CA ALA A 64 1.71 -16.71 -0.91
C ALA A 64 1.87 -16.80 0.61
N SER A 65 0.89 -16.34 1.38
CA SER A 65 0.89 -16.42 2.83
C SER A 65 -0.54 -16.37 3.35
N GLU A 66 -1.11 -17.55 3.59
CA GLU A 66 -2.47 -17.71 4.14
C GLU A 66 -2.61 -17.05 5.52
N GLY A 67 -1.49 -16.98 6.26
CA GLY A 67 -1.36 -16.28 7.54
C GLY A 67 -0.83 -14.85 7.44
N LEU A 68 -0.79 -14.23 6.25
CA LEU A 68 -0.39 -12.83 6.13
C LEU A 68 -1.39 -11.98 6.89
N VAL A 69 -1.05 -11.63 8.13
CA VAL A 69 -1.77 -10.62 8.87
C VAL A 69 -1.50 -9.33 8.13
N ILE A 70 -2.42 -8.93 7.26
CA ILE A 70 -2.29 -7.71 6.46
C ILE A 70 -2.04 -6.51 7.41
N SER A 71 -2.57 -6.54 8.64
CA SER A 71 -2.23 -5.60 9.71
C SER A 71 -0.73 -5.50 10.00
N ASP A 72 0.05 -6.58 10.01
CA ASP A 72 1.51 -6.52 10.24
C ASP A 72 2.25 -5.77 9.12
N LEU A 73 1.75 -5.89 7.88
CA LEU A 73 2.28 -5.12 6.75
C LEU A 73 1.88 -3.64 6.85
N LEU A 74 0.75 -3.38 7.50
CA LEU A 74 0.13 -2.07 7.66
C LEU A 74 0.51 -1.36 8.97
N GLU A 75 1.11 -2.05 9.91
CA GLU A 75 1.52 -1.46 11.18
C GLU A 75 2.89 -0.80 11.04
N ARG A 76 2.97 0.46 11.49
CA ARG A 76 4.17 0.91 12.19
C ARG A 76 4.02 0.36 13.59
N LYS A 77 4.91 -0.52 14.04
CA LYS A 77 5.23 -0.52 15.47
C LYS A 77 5.71 0.91 15.75
N LYS A 78 4.87 1.73 16.37
CA LYS A 78 5.35 2.89 17.10
C LYS A 78 6.33 2.30 18.10
N GLU A 79 7.62 2.52 17.91
CA GLU A 79 8.50 2.44 19.07
C GLU A 79 7.95 3.45 20.07
N LEU A 80 7.52 2.90 21.22
CA LEU A 80 7.11 3.66 22.38
C LEU A 80 8.23 4.65 22.70
N ARG A 81 7.88 5.93 22.77
CA ARG A 81 8.65 6.91 23.52
C ARG A 81 8.24 6.82 24.98
#